data_AF-A0AAV4FIY1-F1
#
_entry.id   AF-A0AAV4FIY1-F1
#
_cell.length_a   1.000
_cell.length_b   1.000
_cell.length_c   1.000
_cell.angle_alpha   90.00
_cell.angle_beta   90.00
_cell.angle_gamma   90.00
#
_symmetry.space_group_name_H-M   'P 1'
#
loop_
_entity.id
_entity.type
_entity.pdbx_description
1 polymer ?
#
loop_
_entity_poly.entity_id
_entity_poly.type
_entity_poly.pdbx_seq_one_letter_code
_entity_poly.pdbx_strand_id
1 'polypeptide(L)'
;MLSSLQKQPPSQSRFSSLATPHIDLRKRVMLSSLQKQPPSHSRSKVEKIQQQVPKMIKPKKATNRAKKAAVSNLPKRTVKYFAELHSDMKLSKDAIDEIEKVSEQFWVDTFKALEAYALHAGRKTVQDSDVILLMKTQRLISGTEDLHNKIRQMMPMELRKELIPCAYPTPQNK
;
A
#
# COMPACT_ATOMS: atom_id res chain seq x y z
N MET A 1 -71.92 -33.92 3.23
CA MET A 1 -70.72 -34.56 2.65
C MET A 1 -69.55 -33.60 2.79
N LEU A 2 -68.47 -34.10 3.37
CA LEU A 2 -67.28 -33.36 3.79
C LEU A 2 -66.42 -32.91 2.62
N SER A 3 -65.91 -31.68 2.65
CA SER A 3 -64.68 -31.32 1.92
C SER A 3 -63.69 -30.66 2.89
N SER A 4 -62.81 -31.48 3.45
CA SER A 4 -61.67 -31.08 4.28
C SER A 4 -60.72 -30.18 3.50
N LEU A 5 -60.51 -28.97 4.01
CA LEU A 5 -59.47 -28.06 3.56
C LEU A 5 -58.14 -28.46 4.23
N GLN A 6 -57.30 -29.15 3.49
CA GLN A 6 -55.99 -29.61 3.94
C GLN A 6 -55.00 -28.44 4.01
N LYS A 7 -54.79 -27.89 5.22
CA LYS A 7 -53.70 -26.93 5.50
C LYS A 7 -52.35 -27.66 5.47
N GLN A 8 -51.47 -27.26 4.57
CA GLN A 8 -50.06 -27.67 4.63
C GLN A 8 -49.31 -26.88 5.72
N PRO A 9 -48.36 -27.50 6.45
CA PRO A 9 -47.55 -26.80 7.44
C PRO A 9 -46.49 -25.90 6.76
N PRO A 10 -46.08 -24.79 7.40
CA PRO A 10 -45.05 -23.91 6.86
C PRO A 10 -43.71 -24.62 6.81
N SER A 11 -43.04 -24.53 5.66
CA SER A 11 -41.68 -24.98 5.42
C SER A 11 -40.73 -24.39 6.46
N GLN A 12 -40.10 -25.24 7.27
CA GLN A 12 -39.06 -24.81 8.20
C GLN A 12 -37.88 -24.25 7.41
N SER A 13 -37.50 -23.00 7.69
CA SER A 13 -36.31 -22.36 7.14
C SER A 13 -35.05 -23.10 7.60
N ARG A 14 -34.18 -23.50 6.66
CA ARG A 14 -32.88 -24.15 6.95
C ARG A 14 -31.83 -23.26 7.62
N PHE A 15 -32.16 -22.01 7.91
CA PHE A 15 -31.23 -21.07 8.50
C PHE A 15 -31.49 -21.00 10.00
N SER A 16 -30.48 -21.35 10.80
CA SER A 16 -30.50 -21.18 12.26
C SER A 16 -30.76 -19.72 12.61
N SER A 17 -31.58 -19.48 13.65
CA SER A 17 -31.82 -18.15 14.19
C SER A 17 -30.51 -17.42 14.43
N LEU A 18 -30.44 -16.16 13.97
CA LEU A 18 -29.29 -15.25 14.07
C LEU A 18 -28.88 -15.02 15.54
N ALA A 19 -28.21 -16.00 16.14
CA ALA A 19 -27.55 -15.86 17.42
C ALA A 19 -26.08 -15.53 17.15
N THR A 20 -25.65 -14.35 17.60
CA THR A 20 -24.25 -13.92 17.53
C THR A 20 -23.38 -14.96 18.25
N PRO A 21 -22.35 -15.54 17.61
CA PRO A 21 -21.47 -16.47 18.30
C PRO A 21 -20.76 -15.74 19.44
N HIS A 22 -20.91 -16.27 20.66
CA HIS A 22 -20.22 -15.77 21.85
C HIS A 22 -18.73 -16.12 21.75
N ILE A 23 -17.90 -15.11 21.48
CA ILE A 23 -16.44 -15.25 21.43
C ILE A 23 -15.93 -15.29 22.88
N ASP A 24 -15.39 -16.43 23.29
CA ASP A 24 -14.86 -16.61 24.64
C ASP A 24 -13.41 -16.09 24.71
N LEU A 25 -13.23 -14.84 25.15
CA LEU A 25 -11.92 -14.17 25.25
C LEU A 25 -10.95 -14.84 26.24
N ARG A 26 -11.39 -15.84 27.01
CA ARG A 26 -10.56 -16.55 27.98
C ARG A 26 -9.66 -17.63 27.37
N LYS A 27 -9.93 -18.07 26.13
CA LYS A 27 -9.10 -19.07 25.44
C LYS A 27 -8.05 -18.40 24.56
N ARG A 28 -7.00 -17.85 25.19
CA ARG A 28 -5.77 -17.50 24.47
C ARG A 28 -5.06 -18.81 24.08
N VAL A 29 -5.24 -19.25 22.84
CA VAL A 29 -4.40 -20.29 22.25
C VAL A 29 -3.00 -19.71 22.09
N MET A 30 -2.08 -20.10 22.97
CA MET A 30 -0.66 -19.77 22.87
C MET A 30 -0.07 -20.55 21.69
N LEU A 31 0.17 -19.87 20.57
CA LEU A 31 1.03 -20.39 19.50
C LEU A 31 2.48 -20.36 20.01
N SER A 32 3.00 -21.52 20.38
CA SER A 32 4.39 -21.68 20.80
C SER A 32 5.34 -21.38 19.64
N SER A 33 6.33 -20.55 19.92
CA SER A 33 7.37 -20.10 19.00
C SER A 33 8.21 -21.28 18.48
N LEU A 34 8.34 -21.40 17.15
CA LEU A 34 9.37 -22.24 16.54
C LEU A 34 10.77 -21.64 16.84
N GLN A 35 11.46 -22.26 17.79
CA GLN A 35 12.82 -21.94 18.18
C GLN A 35 13.81 -22.58 17.19
N LYS A 36 14.53 -21.76 16.41
CA LYS A 36 15.51 -22.19 15.41
C LYS A 36 16.87 -22.42 16.08
N GLN A 37 17.33 -23.67 16.16
CA GLN A 37 18.67 -24.05 16.63
C GLN A 37 19.68 -23.97 15.46
N PRO A 38 20.90 -23.44 15.63
CA PRO A 38 21.97 -23.56 14.64
C PRO A 38 22.78 -24.87 14.84
N PRO A 39 23.15 -25.59 13.76
CA PRO A 39 24.05 -26.73 13.88
C PRO A 39 25.50 -26.26 14.10
N SER A 40 26.14 -26.87 15.09
CA SER A 40 27.59 -26.91 15.32
C SER A 40 28.25 -27.89 14.36
N HIS A 41 29.55 -27.69 14.07
CA HIS A 41 30.61 -28.60 13.56
C HIS A 41 31.58 -27.71 12.74
N SER A 42 32.91 -27.75 12.85
CA SER A 42 33.86 -28.60 13.54
C SER A 42 35.21 -27.85 13.56
N ARG A 43 35.94 -27.96 14.67
CA ARG A 43 37.33 -27.50 14.79
C ARG A 43 38.24 -28.35 13.91
N SER A 44 39.10 -27.72 13.14
CA SER A 44 40.39 -28.30 12.76
C SER A 44 41.47 -27.22 12.82
N LYS A 45 42.70 -27.71 12.92
CA LYS A 45 43.78 -27.20 13.75
C LYS A 45 44.81 -26.47 12.88
N VAL A 46 45.29 -25.35 13.43
CA VAL A 46 46.54 -24.62 13.20
C VAL A 46 47.58 -25.36 12.33
N GLU A 47 47.95 -24.75 11.20
CA GLU A 47 49.28 -24.88 10.61
C GLU A 47 49.90 -23.50 10.39
N LYS A 48 51.18 -23.44 10.74
CA LYS A 48 52.01 -22.26 11.00
C LYS A 48 52.95 -22.10 9.83
N ILE A 49 52.85 -21.01 9.06
CA ILE A 49 53.88 -20.63 8.09
C ILE A 49 54.30 -19.18 8.36
N GLN A 50 55.60 -19.04 8.61
CA GLN A 50 56.33 -17.86 9.03
C GLN A 50 56.62 -16.94 7.82
N GLN A 51 56.15 -15.70 7.94
CA GLN A 51 56.70 -14.40 7.51
C GLN A 51 57.55 -14.29 6.22
N GLN A 52 57.06 -13.46 5.30
CA GLN A 52 57.90 -12.53 4.52
C GLN A 52 57.20 -11.17 4.39
N VAL A 53 57.84 -10.11 4.89
CA VAL A 53 57.57 -8.68 4.60
C VAL A 53 58.59 -8.22 3.53
N PRO A 54 58.46 -7.06 2.82
CA PRO A 54 57.44 -6.01 2.87
C PRO A 54 56.95 -5.52 1.47
N LYS A 55 55.82 -4.79 1.43
CA LYS A 55 55.66 -3.53 0.65
C LYS A 55 54.33 -2.86 1.06
N MET A 56 54.47 -1.72 1.72
CA MET A 56 53.40 -0.95 2.32
C MET A 56 52.62 -0.19 1.23
N ILE A 57 51.58 -0.82 0.68
CA ILE A 57 50.57 -0.12 -0.13
C ILE A 57 49.50 0.36 0.85
N LYS A 58 49.47 1.67 1.09
CA LYS A 58 48.45 2.34 1.90
C LYS A 58 47.07 1.93 1.38
N PRO A 59 46.15 1.38 2.19
CA PRO A 59 44.78 1.16 1.75
C PRO A 59 44.15 2.54 1.55
N LYS A 60 43.97 2.94 0.29
CA LYS A 60 42.99 3.97 -0.04
C LYS A 60 41.68 3.49 0.56
N LYS A 61 41.15 4.21 1.56
CA LYS A 61 39.80 3.97 2.07
C LYS A 61 38.87 4.07 0.87
N ALA A 62 38.45 2.93 0.35
CA ALA A 62 37.36 2.87 -0.58
C ALA A 62 36.15 3.39 0.20
N THR A 63 35.79 4.65 -0.02
CA THR A 63 34.48 5.16 0.33
C THR A 63 33.48 4.51 -0.62
N ASN A 64 33.29 3.20 -0.50
CA ASN A 64 32.12 2.51 -1.02
C ASN A 64 30.94 2.87 -0.10
N ARG A 65 30.56 4.15 -0.12
CA ARG A 65 29.20 4.55 0.21
C ARG A 65 28.38 4.45 -1.07
N ALA A 66 28.35 3.26 -1.66
CA ALA A 66 27.15 2.82 -2.36
C ALA A 66 26.10 2.57 -1.28
N LYS A 67 25.60 3.66 -0.67
CA LYS A 67 24.28 3.58 -0.05
C LYS A 67 23.40 3.15 -1.20
N LYS A 68 22.87 1.93 -1.17
CA LYS A 68 21.65 1.64 -1.89
C LYS A 68 20.70 2.74 -1.47
N ALA A 69 20.50 3.73 -2.34
CA ALA A 69 19.53 4.77 -2.07
C ALA A 69 18.22 4.00 -1.95
N ALA A 70 17.69 3.87 -0.74
CA ALA A 70 16.35 3.39 -0.55
C ALA A 70 15.49 4.41 -1.29
N VAL A 71 15.06 4.08 -2.51
CA VAL A 71 14.24 4.94 -3.37
C VAL A 71 12.79 4.97 -2.84
N SER A 72 12.57 4.55 -1.59
CA SER A 72 11.26 4.44 -0.95
C SER A 72 10.69 5.78 -0.53
N ASN A 73 11.48 6.85 -0.56
CA ASN A 73 11.12 8.12 0.07
C ASN A 73 10.92 9.19 -0.99
N LEU A 74 9.81 9.93 -0.89
CA LEU A 74 9.63 11.14 -1.70
C LEU A 74 10.78 12.11 -1.40
N PRO A 75 11.31 12.84 -2.40
CA PRO A 75 12.29 13.87 -2.14
C PRO A 75 11.75 14.87 -1.11
N LYS A 76 12.50 15.11 -0.02
CA LYS A 76 12.12 16.06 1.04
C LYS A 76 11.67 17.43 0.51
N ARG A 77 12.29 17.90 -0.58
CA ARG A 77 11.93 19.16 -1.25
C ARG A 77 10.49 19.13 -1.78
N THR A 78 10.07 18.01 -2.36
CA THR A 78 8.72 17.80 -2.87
C THR A 78 7.71 17.75 -1.73
N VAL A 79 8.02 16.98 -0.67
CA VAL A 79 7.16 16.90 0.53
C VAL A 79 6.96 18.29 1.14
N LYS A 80 8.05 19.04 1.34
CA LYS A 80 7.99 20.41 1.84
C LYS A 80 7.13 21.31 0.95
N TYR A 81 7.33 21.26 -0.37
CA TYR A 81 6.56 22.06 -1.32
C TYR A 81 5.06 21.80 -1.22
N PHE A 82 4.63 20.53 -1.20
CA PHE A 82 3.22 20.19 -1.07
C PHE A 82 2.66 20.55 0.31
N ALA A 83 3.44 20.36 1.37
CA ALA A 83 3.01 20.71 2.71
C ALA A 83 2.77 22.23 2.84
N GLU A 84 3.70 23.05 2.33
CA GLU A 84 3.55 24.51 2.29
C GLU A 84 2.44 24.96 1.33
N LEU A 85 2.20 24.25 0.22
CA LEU A 85 1.11 24.56 -0.72
C LEU A 85 -0.27 24.37 -0.09
N HIS A 86 -0.40 23.40 0.81
CA HIS A 86 -1.67 23.07 1.47
C HIS A 86 -1.78 23.63 2.89
N SER A 87 -0.79 24.40 3.36
CA SER A 87 -0.81 25.03 4.69
C SER A 87 -0.61 26.53 4.58
N ASP A 88 -1.45 27.31 5.24
CA ASP A 88 -1.29 28.78 5.29
C ASP A 88 -0.13 29.24 6.20
N MET A 89 0.54 28.30 6.87
CA MET A 89 1.54 28.55 7.91
C MET A 89 2.91 27.96 7.56
N LYS A 90 3.97 28.53 8.14
CA LYS A 90 5.32 27.97 8.02
C LYS A 90 5.44 26.71 8.87
N LEU A 91 5.90 25.63 8.25
CA LEU A 91 6.11 24.35 8.93
C LEU A 91 7.51 24.27 9.52
N SER A 92 7.61 23.71 10.74
CA SER A 92 8.89 23.39 11.36
C SER A 92 9.57 22.24 10.62
N LYS A 93 10.91 22.14 10.76
CA LYS A 93 11.67 21.05 10.15
C LYS A 93 11.19 19.67 10.64
N ASP A 94 10.89 19.56 11.93
CA ASP A 94 10.46 18.31 12.54
C ASP A 94 9.09 17.88 12.02
N ALA A 95 8.18 18.83 11.77
CA ALA A 95 6.89 18.55 11.16
C ALA A 95 7.04 18.00 9.73
N ILE A 96 7.95 18.58 8.94
CA ILE A 96 8.24 18.10 7.58
C ILE A 96 8.82 16.68 7.60
N ASP A 97 9.71 16.40 8.55
CA ASP A 97 10.31 15.07 8.70
C ASP A 97 9.25 14.02 9.10
N GLU A 98 8.25 14.36 9.92
CA GLU A 98 7.14 13.44 10.23
C GLU A 98 6.17 13.26 9.04
N ILE A 99 5.88 14.34 8.29
CA ILE A 99 5.06 14.25 7.07
C ILE A 99 5.72 13.34 6.03
N GLU A 100 7.04 13.40 5.87
CA GLU A 100 7.78 12.49 4.98
C GLU A 100 7.54 11.02 5.37
N LYS A 101 7.71 10.70 6.65
CA LYS A 101 7.51 9.35 7.18
C LYS A 101 6.07 8.86 7.05
N VAL A 102 5.08 9.71 7.34
CA VAL A 102 3.66 9.36 7.18
C VAL A 102 3.31 9.19 5.70
N SER A 103 3.92 9.98 4.82
CA SER A 103 3.73 9.84 3.37
C SER A 103 4.23 8.49 2.88
N GLU A 104 5.36 7.99 3.38
CA GLU A 104 5.84 6.64 3.06
C GLU A 104 4.83 5.56 3.47
N GLN A 105 4.31 5.65 4.70
CA GLN A 105 3.30 4.72 5.19
C GLN A 105 2.02 4.78 4.34
N PHE A 106 1.60 5.98 3.95
CA PHE A 106 0.44 6.18 3.07
C PHE A 106 0.60 5.45 1.74
N TRP A 107 1.77 5.50 1.11
CA TRP A 107 2.00 4.79 -0.16
C TRP A 107 1.96 3.27 0.01
N VAL A 108 2.55 2.74 1.09
CA VAL A 108 2.48 1.30 1.41
C VAL A 108 1.03 0.85 1.56
N ASP A 109 0.24 1.59 2.34
CA ASP A 109 -1.17 1.26 2.58
C ASP A 109 -2.02 1.40 1.31
N THR A 110 -1.73 2.42 0.50
CA THR A 110 -2.38 2.65 -0.79
C THR A 110 -2.11 1.50 -1.77
N PHE A 111 -0.85 1.07 -1.92
CA PHE A 111 -0.52 -0.04 -2.82
C PHE A 111 -1.13 -1.36 -2.35
N LYS A 112 -1.14 -1.60 -1.03
CA LYS A 112 -1.80 -2.78 -0.45
C LYS A 112 -3.30 -2.80 -0.73
N ALA A 113 -3.97 -1.64 -0.64
CA ALA A 113 -5.39 -1.53 -0.96
C ALA A 113 -5.65 -1.78 -2.46
N LEU A 114 -4.83 -1.20 -3.35
CA LEU A 114 -4.95 -1.40 -4.80
C LEU A 114 -4.71 -2.87 -5.19
N GLU A 115 -3.72 -3.52 -4.59
CA GLU A 115 -3.46 -4.94 -4.79
C GLU A 115 -4.67 -5.79 -4.37
N ALA A 116 -5.27 -5.49 -3.21
CA ALA A 116 -6.46 -6.18 -2.73
C ALA A 116 -7.64 -6.02 -3.69
N TYR A 117 -7.85 -4.82 -4.27
CA TYR A 117 -8.92 -4.60 -5.24
C TYR A 117 -8.69 -5.34 -6.56
N ALA A 118 -7.47 -5.29 -7.08
CA ALA A 118 -7.11 -6.03 -8.30
C ALA A 118 -7.29 -7.55 -8.09
N LEU A 119 -6.83 -8.08 -6.95
CA LEU A 119 -6.92 -9.49 -6.60
C LEU A 119 -8.38 -9.93 -6.37
N HIS A 120 -9.20 -9.07 -5.76
CA HIS A 120 -10.64 -9.31 -5.60
C HIS A 120 -11.36 -9.43 -6.95
N ALA A 121 -10.91 -8.67 -7.95
CA ALA A 121 -11.39 -8.78 -9.33
C ALA A 121 -10.72 -9.90 -10.15
N GLY A 122 -9.85 -10.73 -9.52
CA GLY A 122 -9.12 -11.82 -10.19
C GLY A 122 -8.02 -11.35 -11.14
N ARG A 123 -7.64 -10.07 -11.08
CA ARG A 123 -6.60 -9.45 -11.92
C ARG A 123 -5.27 -9.35 -11.16
N LYS A 124 -4.17 -9.31 -11.91
CA LYS A 124 -2.82 -9.01 -11.40
C LYS A 124 -2.37 -7.58 -11.69
N THR A 125 -3.14 -6.87 -12.53
CA THR A 125 -2.85 -5.50 -12.96
C THR A 125 -3.89 -4.57 -12.37
N VAL A 126 -3.42 -3.49 -11.75
CA VAL A 126 -4.25 -2.40 -11.24
C VAL A 126 -4.82 -1.62 -12.42
N GLN A 127 -6.13 -1.38 -12.40
CA GLN A 127 -6.83 -0.57 -13.39
C GLN A 127 -7.39 0.71 -12.76
N ASP A 128 -7.81 1.64 -13.62
CA ASP A 128 -8.42 2.91 -13.22
C ASP A 128 -9.64 2.70 -12.30
N SER A 129 -10.40 1.63 -12.51
CA SER A 129 -11.53 1.26 -11.65
C SER A 129 -11.12 1.04 -10.19
N ASP A 130 -9.93 0.48 -9.96
CA ASP A 130 -9.41 0.18 -8.61
C ASP A 130 -9.03 1.49 -7.89
N VAL A 131 -8.47 2.44 -8.64
CA VAL A 131 -8.13 3.78 -8.13
C VAL A 131 -9.41 4.58 -7.83
N ILE A 132 -10.40 4.52 -8.73
CA ILE A 132 -11.72 5.15 -8.51
C ILE A 132 -12.38 4.57 -7.24
N LEU A 133 -12.32 3.24 -7.06
CA LEU A 133 -12.87 2.59 -5.88
C LEU A 133 -12.13 3.02 -4.60
N LEU A 134 -10.80 3.11 -4.65
CA LEU A 134 -10.00 3.62 -3.54
C LEU A 134 -10.41 5.05 -3.15
N MET A 135 -10.49 5.95 -4.13
CA MET A 135 -10.85 7.35 -3.87
C MET A 135 -12.28 7.50 -3.34
N LYS A 136 -13.22 6.64 -3.76
CA LYS A 136 -14.57 6.57 -3.19
C LYS A 136 -14.55 6.11 -1.73
N THR A 137 -13.71 5.12 -1.41
CA THR A 137 -13.55 4.60 -0.05
C THR A 137 -12.95 5.65 0.89
N GLN A 138 -12.01 6.45 0.39
CA GLN A 138 -11.43 7.61 1.09
C GLN A 138 -12.38 8.83 1.11
N ARG A 139 -13.57 8.72 0.51
CA ARG A 139 -14.58 9.79 0.39
C ARG A 139 -14.05 11.06 -0.29
N LEU A 140 -13.07 10.91 -1.17
CA LEU A 140 -12.53 12.00 -1.98
C LEU A 140 -13.42 12.30 -3.19
N ILE A 141 -14.15 11.29 -3.67
CA ILE A 141 -15.06 11.39 -4.82
C ILE A 141 -16.36 10.64 -4.54
N SER A 142 -17.47 11.11 -5.09
CA SER A 142 -18.75 10.37 -5.09
C SER A 142 -19.01 9.76 -6.47
N GLY A 143 -18.74 10.50 -7.54
CA GLY A 143 -18.94 10.09 -8.94
C GLY A 143 -17.74 10.31 -9.86
N THR A 144 -17.92 10.00 -11.15
CA THR A 144 -16.93 10.24 -12.22
C THR A 144 -16.77 11.72 -12.55
N GLU A 145 -17.85 12.51 -12.45
CA GLU A 145 -17.80 13.97 -12.62
C GLU A 145 -16.93 14.64 -11.55
N ASP A 146 -17.03 14.18 -10.29
CA ASP A 146 -16.20 14.66 -9.18
C ASP A 146 -14.71 14.37 -9.43
N LEU A 147 -14.40 13.20 -9.99
CA LEU A 147 -13.04 12.84 -10.36
C LEU A 147 -12.48 13.80 -11.43
N HIS A 148 -13.24 14.06 -12.50
CA HIS A 148 -12.83 15.00 -13.54
C HIS A 148 -12.66 16.43 -12.99
N ASN A 149 -13.54 16.86 -12.08
CA ASN A 149 -13.41 18.14 -11.39
C ASN A 149 -12.11 18.19 -10.56
N LYS A 150 -11.81 17.14 -9.81
CA LYS A 150 -10.60 17.06 -9.00
C LYS A 150 -9.33 17.07 -9.84
N ILE A 151 -9.32 16.33 -10.96
CA ILE A 151 -8.23 16.34 -11.94
C ILE A 151 -8.03 17.75 -12.51
N ARG A 152 -9.10 18.47 -12.84
CA ARG A 152 -9.01 19.87 -13.32
C ARG A 152 -8.39 20.82 -12.31
N GLN A 153 -8.64 20.61 -11.02
CA GLN A 153 -8.14 21.46 -9.94
C GLN A 153 -6.69 21.13 -9.54
N MET A 154 -6.35 19.84 -9.45
CA MET A 154 -5.10 19.38 -8.82
C MET A 154 -3.99 19.05 -9.82
N MET A 155 -4.30 18.91 -11.11
CA MET A 155 -3.33 18.49 -12.12
C MET A 155 -2.99 19.60 -13.13
N PRO A 156 -1.70 19.75 -13.51
CA PRO A 156 -1.29 20.59 -14.62
C PRO A 156 -1.99 20.21 -15.94
N MET A 157 -2.12 21.18 -16.86
CA MET A 157 -2.84 21.00 -18.14
C MET A 157 -2.34 19.81 -18.97
N GLU A 158 -1.03 19.54 -18.93
CA GLU A 158 -0.40 18.47 -19.70
C GLU A 158 -0.95 17.09 -19.33
N LEU A 159 -1.06 16.81 -18.03
CA LEU A 159 -1.55 15.52 -17.52
C LEU A 159 -3.07 15.35 -17.66
N ARG A 160 -3.82 16.47 -17.79
CA ARG A 160 -5.28 16.42 -17.90
C ARG A 160 -5.76 15.85 -19.24
N LYS A 161 -4.98 16.03 -20.30
CA LYS A 161 -5.36 15.64 -21.66
C LYS A 161 -5.54 14.13 -21.82
N GLU A 162 -4.81 13.34 -21.03
CA GLU A 162 -4.86 11.88 -21.08
C GLU A 162 -6.07 11.31 -20.32
N LEU A 163 -6.50 11.98 -19.25
CA LEU A 163 -7.51 11.46 -18.33
C LEU A 163 -8.91 12.04 -18.56
N ILE A 164 -9.00 13.27 -19.07
CA ILE A 164 -10.27 13.91 -19.40
C ILE A 164 -10.33 14.01 -20.92
N PRO A 165 -11.33 13.38 -21.56
CA PRO A 165 -11.63 13.62 -22.96
C PRO A 165 -11.92 15.12 -23.12
N CYS A 166 -10.92 15.85 -23.61
CA CYS A 166 -11.12 17.24 -24.01
C CYS A 166 -11.98 17.16 -25.28
N ALA A 167 -13.14 17.80 -25.29
CA ALA A 167 -13.88 18.00 -26.52
C ALA A 167 -13.03 18.89 -27.43
N TYR A 168 -12.19 18.28 -28.27
CA TYR A 168 -11.60 18.99 -29.38
C TYR A 168 -12.76 19.37 -30.30
N PRO A 169 -12.90 20.65 -30.70
CA PRO A 169 -13.88 21.01 -31.72
C PRO A 169 -13.56 20.14 -32.94
N THR A 170 -14.49 19.25 -33.27
CA THR A 170 -14.39 18.42 -34.47
C THR A 170 -14.16 19.36 -35.65
N PRO A 171 -13.08 19.20 -36.44
CA PRO A 171 -12.91 20.00 -37.63
C PRO A 171 -14.11 19.73 -38.54
N GLN A 172 -14.98 20.72 -38.68
CA GLN A 172 -16.07 20.75 -39.64
C GLN A 172 -15.41 20.70 -41.02
N ASN A 173 -15.31 19.50 -41.59
CA ASN A 173 -14.83 19.30 -42.95
C ASN A 173 -15.87 19.96 -43.87
N LYS A 174 -15.48 21.08 -44.49
CA LYS A 174 -16.31 21.80 -45.47
C LYS A 174 -16.18 21.15 -46.84
#